data_AF-A0A5D3YFH8-F1
#
_entry.id   AF-A0A5D3YFH8-F1
#
_cell.length_a   1.000
_cell.length_b   1.000
_cell.length_c   1.000
_cell.angle_alpha   90.00
_cell.angle_beta   90.00
_cell.angle_gamma   90.00
#
_symmetry.space_group_name_H-M   'P 1'
#
loop_
_entity.id
_entity.type
_entity.pdbx_description
1 polymer ?
#
loop_
_entity_poly.entity_id
_entity_poly.type
_entity_poly.pdbx_seq_one_letter_code
_entity_poly.pdbx_strand_id
1 'polypeptide(L)'
;MMKWFWKEFHHEESQIPMNTITIFCANDEFCKEFEPRWEQRLLESSLKRRRRQGVLCLSEIMTIMVGFHLSGYRTFKHYYLNYVLRYQRGYFPGLVSYKRFVELLQGSLVPLCCFLTSRFGQCSWDQLHWFNQNQRVPQSPHYLP
;
A
#
# COMPACT_ATOMS: atom_id res chain seq x y z
N MET A 1 -0.94 10.68 12.81
CA MET A 1 -0.53 10.98 11.43
C MET A 1 -1.62 10.61 10.42
N MET A 2 -2.07 9.35 10.33
CA MET A 2 -3.14 8.95 9.36
C MET A 2 -4.55 9.51 9.67
N LYS A 3 -4.91 9.74 10.94
CA LYS A 3 -6.20 10.35 11.31
C LYS A 3 -6.33 11.84 10.94
N TRP A 4 -5.21 12.55 10.78
CA TRP A 4 -5.20 13.98 10.43
C TRP A 4 -5.26 14.16 8.91
N PHE A 5 -4.49 13.35 8.18
CA PHE A 5 -4.50 13.27 6.72
C PHE A 5 -5.90 13.00 6.13
N TRP A 6 -6.73 12.21 6.83
CA TRP A 6 -8.10 11.91 6.41
C TRP A 6 -9.17 12.90 6.89
N LYS A 7 -8.84 13.85 7.78
CA LYS A 7 -9.80 14.89 8.22
C LYS A 7 -9.96 15.98 7.15
N GLU A 8 -8.88 16.29 6.44
CA GLU A 8 -8.87 17.15 5.24
C GLU A 8 -9.62 16.51 4.06
N PHE A 9 -9.63 15.17 4.00
CA PHE A 9 -10.22 14.39 2.90
C PHE A 9 -11.76 14.32 2.94
N HIS A 10 -12.39 14.69 4.05
CA HIS A 10 -13.84 14.57 4.23
C HIS A 10 -14.68 15.73 3.65
N HIS A 11 -14.04 16.80 3.15
CA HIS A 11 -14.76 18.02 2.74
C HIS A 11 -15.12 18.08 1.24
N GLU A 12 -14.67 17.14 0.40
CA GLU A 12 -14.80 17.27 -1.06
C GLU A 12 -15.15 15.98 -1.84
N GLU A 13 -15.85 15.01 -1.25
CA GLU A 13 -16.36 13.85 -2.01
C GLU A 13 -17.89 13.79 -2.02
N SER A 14 -18.47 14.52 -2.98
CA SER A 14 -19.77 14.14 -3.54
C SER A 14 -19.55 13.05 -4.58
N GLN A 15 -20.02 11.83 -4.26
CA GLN A 15 -20.37 10.75 -5.20
C GLN A 15 -19.21 10.06 -5.94
N ILE A 16 -18.49 9.17 -5.26
CA ILE A 16 -17.99 7.95 -5.91
C ILE A 16 -18.65 6.74 -5.24
N PRO A 17 -19.56 6.00 -5.91
CA PRO A 17 -20.07 4.73 -5.39
C PRO A 17 -18.97 3.67 -5.60
N MET A 18 -17.98 3.64 -4.71
CA MET A 18 -16.75 2.91 -4.96
C MET A 18 -16.87 1.44 -4.52
N ASN A 19 -17.49 0.65 -5.40
CA ASN A 19 -17.58 -0.82 -5.30
C ASN A 19 -16.16 -1.44 -5.18
N THR A 20 -16.01 -2.51 -4.39
CA THR A 20 -14.75 -3.25 -4.19
C THR A 20 -14.02 -3.54 -5.51
N ILE A 21 -14.76 -3.84 -6.57
CA ILE A 21 -14.22 -4.09 -7.91
C ILE A 21 -13.52 -2.85 -8.48
N THR A 22 -14.14 -1.68 -8.41
CA THR A 22 -13.58 -0.42 -8.92
C THR A 22 -12.27 -0.06 -8.21
N ILE A 23 -12.24 -0.21 -6.88
CA ILE A 23 -11.04 0.00 -6.07
C ILE A 23 -9.95 -0.99 -6.50
N PHE A 24 -10.32 -2.25 -6.69
CA PHE A 24 -9.38 -3.28 -7.12
C PHE A 24 -8.79 -3.00 -8.49
N CYS A 25 -9.60 -2.65 -9.49
CA CYS A 25 -9.11 -2.31 -10.82
C CYS A 25 -8.12 -1.14 -10.78
N ALA A 26 -8.42 -0.08 -10.01
CA ALA A 26 -7.52 1.07 -9.88
C ALA A 26 -6.19 0.73 -9.20
N ASN A 27 -6.23 -0.16 -8.20
CA ASN A 27 -5.05 -0.65 -7.50
C ASN A 27 -4.22 -1.60 -8.37
N ASP A 28 -4.87 -2.49 -9.12
CA ASP A 28 -4.22 -3.47 -9.99
C ASP A 28 -3.44 -2.79 -11.11
N GLU A 29 -4.04 -1.79 -11.76
CA GLU A 29 -3.37 -1.02 -12.81
C GLU A 29 -2.13 -0.30 -12.27
N PHE A 30 -2.24 0.30 -11.08
CA PHE A 30 -1.09 0.89 -10.41
C PHE A 30 -0.01 -0.16 -10.08
N CYS A 31 -0.38 -1.33 -9.56
CA CYS A 31 0.57 -2.36 -9.17
C CYS A 31 1.33 -2.91 -10.39
N LYS A 32 0.69 -3.05 -11.56
CA LYS A 32 1.36 -3.47 -12.81
C LYS A 32 2.52 -2.56 -13.20
N GLU A 33 2.36 -1.25 -13.03
CA GLU A 33 3.43 -0.29 -13.32
C GLU A 33 4.44 -0.15 -12.18
N PHE A 34 3.97 -0.22 -10.93
CA PHE A 34 4.77 0.04 -9.74
C PHE A 34 5.65 -1.16 -9.34
N GLU A 35 5.10 -2.39 -9.34
CA GLU A 35 5.79 -3.59 -8.85
C GLU A 35 7.14 -3.83 -9.55
N PRO A 36 7.27 -3.77 -10.89
CA PRO A 36 8.56 -4.04 -11.55
C PRO A 36 9.66 -3.07 -11.12
N ARG A 37 9.33 -1.77 -11.01
CA ARG A 37 10.27 -0.73 -10.58
C ARG A 37 10.63 -0.87 -9.10
N TRP A 38 9.64 -1.20 -8.28
CA TRP A 38 9.83 -1.43 -6.86
C TRP A 38 10.71 -2.64 -6.58
N GLU A 39 10.47 -3.75 -7.29
CA GLU A 39 11.30 -4.95 -7.20
C GLU A 39 12.73 -4.70 -7.63
N GLN A 40 12.94 -4.00 -8.74
CA GLN A 40 14.29 -3.62 -9.18
C GLN A 40 15.03 -2.85 -8.08
N ARG A 41 14.38 -1.88 -7.44
CA ARG A 41 14.98 -1.11 -6.33
C ARG A 41 15.27 -1.96 -5.09
N LEU A 42 14.40 -2.92 -4.77
CA LEU A 42 14.62 -3.86 -3.67
C LEU A 42 15.81 -4.81 -3.94
N LEU A 43 16.03 -5.18 -5.20
CA LEU A 43 17.18 -6.00 -5.61
C LEU A 43 18.49 -5.21 -5.50
N GLU A 44 18.51 -3.95 -5.91
CA GLU A 44 19.68 -3.06 -5.85
C GLU A 44 20.09 -2.74 -4.40
N SER A 45 19.13 -2.61 -3.48
CA SER A 45 19.38 -2.29 -2.07
C SER A 45 19.86 -3.46 -1.21
N SER A 46 20.07 -4.65 -1.78
CA SER A 46 20.42 -5.88 -1.04
C SER A 46 19.43 -6.27 0.08
N LEU A 47 18.27 -5.60 0.16
CA LEU A 47 17.16 -5.90 1.08
C LEU A 47 16.35 -7.09 0.55
N LYS A 48 17.03 -8.15 0.11
CA LYS A 48 16.42 -9.35 -0.44
C LYS A 48 15.63 -10.06 0.64
N ARG A 49 14.31 -9.88 0.63
CA ARG A 49 13.37 -10.78 1.32
C ARG A 49 12.81 -11.76 0.30
N ARG A 50 12.90 -13.05 0.58
CA ARG A 50 12.38 -14.12 -0.28
C ARG A 50 10.88 -13.88 -0.56
N ARG A 51 10.52 -13.55 -1.82
CA ARG A 51 9.14 -13.47 -2.27
C ARG A 51 8.62 -14.89 -2.47
N ARG A 52 8.00 -15.48 -1.44
CA ARG A 52 7.02 -16.54 -1.69
C ARG A 52 5.82 -15.84 -2.31
N GLN A 53 5.29 -16.31 -3.44
CA GLN A 53 3.97 -15.88 -3.91
C GLN A 53 3.03 -15.94 -2.68
N GLY A 54 2.66 -14.77 -2.17
CA GLY A 54 1.67 -14.69 -1.11
C GLY A 54 0.36 -15.16 -1.70
N VAL A 55 -0.49 -15.79 -0.89
CA VAL A 55 -1.86 -16.11 -1.33
C VAL A 55 -2.65 -14.83 -1.65
N LEU A 56 -2.21 -13.67 -1.12
CA LEU A 56 -2.70 -12.33 -1.48
C LEU A 56 -1.62 -11.55 -2.24
N CYS A 57 -2.01 -10.95 -3.36
CA CYS A 57 -1.18 -10.01 -4.12
C CYS A 57 -1.25 -8.59 -3.53
N LEU A 58 -0.40 -7.70 -4.06
CA LEU A 58 -0.27 -6.33 -3.55
C LEU A 58 -1.55 -5.52 -3.75
N SER A 59 -2.18 -5.63 -4.92
CA SER A 59 -3.43 -4.94 -5.24
C SER A 59 -4.58 -5.38 -4.32
N GLU A 60 -4.68 -6.67 -3.97
CA GLU A 60 -5.67 -7.16 -2.99
C GLU A 60 -5.47 -6.56 -1.60
N ILE A 61 -4.22 -6.50 -1.12
CA ILE A 61 -3.89 -5.92 0.19
C ILE A 61 -4.26 -4.43 0.21
N MET A 62 -3.91 -3.70 -0.85
CA MET A 62 -4.24 -2.29 -0.99
C MET A 62 -5.76 -2.07 -1.03
N THR A 63 -6.51 -2.91 -1.75
CA THR A 63 -7.98 -2.81 -1.83
C THR A 63 -8.63 -3.03 -0.48
N ILE A 64 -8.16 -4.02 0.30
CA ILE A 64 -8.67 -4.27 1.65
C ILE A 64 -8.43 -3.06 2.56
N MET A 65 -7.27 -2.41 2.43
CA MET A 65 -6.92 -1.23 3.23
C MET A 65 -7.75 -0.01 2.84
N VAL A 66 -7.86 0.30 1.55
CA VAL A 66 -8.73 1.40 1.08
C VAL A 66 -10.17 1.14 1.49
N GLY A 67 -10.66 -0.10 1.31
CA GLY A 67 -11.99 -0.50 1.76
C GLY A 67 -12.21 -0.32 3.26
N PHE A 68 -11.19 -0.57 4.10
CA PHE A 68 -11.28 -0.29 5.53
C PHE A 68 -11.54 1.19 5.79
N HIS A 69 -10.79 2.08 5.13
CA HIS A 69 -10.96 3.51 5.30
C HIS A 69 -12.35 3.99 4.86
N LEU A 70 -12.83 3.50 3.72
CA LEU A 70 -14.15 3.84 3.20
C LEU A 70 -15.31 3.24 4.02
N SER A 71 -15.08 2.10 4.69
CA SER A 71 -16.12 1.40 5.45
C SER A 71 -16.55 2.11 6.74
N GLY A 72 -15.80 3.10 7.22
CA GLY A 72 -16.08 3.80 8.48
C GLY A 72 -15.89 2.97 9.76
N TYR A 73 -15.31 1.77 9.66
CA TYR A 73 -15.05 0.93 10.83
C TYR A 73 -14.01 1.57 11.76
N ARG A 74 -14.27 1.53 13.08
CA ARG A 74 -13.36 2.15 14.07
C ARG A 74 -12.01 1.45 14.19
N THR A 75 -11.96 0.14 13.95
CA THR A 75 -10.72 -0.64 14.07
C THR A 75 -10.57 -1.59 12.89
N PHE A 76 -9.33 -1.68 12.40
CA PHE A 76 -9.02 -2.56 11.27
C PHE A 76 -9.26 -4.04 11.61
N LYS A 77 -8.97 -4.46 12.84
CA LYS A 77 -9.24 -5.82 13.31
C LYS A 77 -10.73 -6.17 13.23
N HIS A 78 -11.62 -5.26 13.63
CA HIS A 78 -13.06 -5.52 13.57
C HIS A 78 -13.56 -5.61 12.12
N TYR A 79 -13.10 -4.69 11.26
CA TYR A 79 -13.37 -4.72 9.81
C TYR A 79 -12.90 -6.03 9.17
N TYR A 80 -11.65 -6.41 9.41
CA TYR A 80 -11.07 -7.59 8.80
C TYR A 80 -11.79 -8.88 9.21
N LEU A 81 -12.03 -9.06 10.51
CA LEU A 81 -12.60 -10.31 11.04
C LEU A 81 -14.11 -10.45 10.79
N ASN A 82 -14.86 -9.35 10.85
CA ASN A 82 -16.33 -9.40 10.78
C ASN A 82 -16.88 -9.07 9.40
N TYR A 83 -16.13 -8.33 8.58
CA TYR A 83 -16.57 -7.97 7.23
C TYR A 83 -15.77 -8.72 6.16
N VAL A 84 -14.44 -8.53 6.11
CA VAL A 84 -13.61 -9.07 5.03
C VAL A 84 -13.63 -10.60 5.01
N LEU A 85 -13.34 -11.25 6.13
CA LEU A 85 -13.32 -12.72 6.20
C LEU A 85 -14.70 -13.37 5.97
N ARG A 86 -15.80 -12.65 6.19
CA ARG A 86 -17.16 -13.20 6.09
C ARG A 86 -17.78 -12.97 4.71
N TYR A 87 -17.65 -11.75 4.18
CA TYR A 87 -18.38 -11.33 2.99
C TYR A 87 -17.49 -11.11 1.76
N GLN A 88 -16.18 -10.93 1.95
CA GLN A 88 -15.26 -10.60 0.85
C GLN A 88 -14.44 -11.80 0.36
N ARG A 89 -14.68 -13.01 0.89
CA ARG A 89 -14.02 -14.25 0.43
C ARG A 89 -14.25 -14.56 -1.05
N GLY A 90 -15.40 -14.16 -1.61
CA GLY A 90 -15.66 -14.34 -3.03
C GLY A 90 -14.76 -13.50 -3.93
N TYR A 91 -14.34 -12.32 -3.46
CA TYR A 91 -13.42 -11.43 -4.17
C TYR A 91 -11.94 -11.75 -3.89
N PHE A 92 -11.66 -12.25 -2.68
CA PHE A 92 -10.31 -12.56 -2.22
C PHE A 92 -10.26 -14.04 -1.76
N PRO A 93 -10.18 -15.01 -2.68
CA PRO A 93 -10.15 -16.43 -2.31
C PRO A 93 -8.91 -16.78 -1.48
N GLY A 94 -7.85 -15.97 -1.56
CA GLY A 94 -6.59 -16.15 -0.85
C GLY A 94 -6.50 -15.55 0.56
N LEU A 95 -7.62 -15.13 1.16
CA LEU A 95 -7.61 -14.46 2.46
C LEU A 95 -6.86 -15.26 3.55
N VAL A 96 -5.99 -14.56 4.25
CA VAL A 96 -5.13 -15.11 5.30
C VAL A 96 -5.68 -14.78 6.70
N SER A 97 -5.07 -15.32 7.75
CA SER A 97 -5.43 -14.90 9.11
C SER A 97 -5.08 -13.43 9.35
N TYR A 98 -5.79 -12.75 10.25
CA TYR A 98 -5.53 -11.34 10.60
C TYR A 98 -4.05 -11.07 10.90
N LYS A 99 -3.40 -11.95 11.69
CA LYS A 99 -1.98 -11.81 12.02
C LYS A 99 -1.11 -11.85 10.77
N ARG A 100 -1.36 -12.83 9.89
CA ARG A 100 -0.63 -12.95 8.63
C ARG A 100 -0.88 -11.75 7.71
N PHE A 101 -2.11 -11.22 7.69
CA PHE A 101 -2.43 -10.01 6.94
C PHE A 101 -1.63 -8.81 7.43
N VAL A 102 -1.53 -8.60 8.75
CA VAL A 102 -0.75 -7.48 9.33
C VAL A 102 0.73 -7.57 8.97
N GLU A 103 1.31 -8.78 8.93
CA GLU A 103 2.70 -8.97 8.47
C GLU A 103 2.88 -8.59 6.98
N LEU A 104 1.91 -8.94 6.13
CA LEU A 104 1.94 -8.57 4.71
C LEU A 104 1.75 -7.06 4.53
N LEU A 105 0.83 -6.47 5.30
CA LEU A 105 0.53 -5.04 5.27
C LEU A 105 1.77 -4.20 5.53
N GLN A 106 2.63 -4.60 6.47
CA GLN A 106 3.88 -3.87 6.76
C GLN A 106 4.78 -3.74 5.52
N GLY A 107 4.82 -4.78 4.65
CA GLY A 107 5.57 -4.75 3.41
C GLY A 107 4.89 -3.96 2.27
N SER A 108 3.59 -3.71 2.38
CA SER A 108 2.81 -3.00 1.35
C SER A 108 2.56 -1.52 1.69
N LEU A 109 3.04 -1.02 2.83
CA LEU A 109 2.83 0.38 3.24
C LEU A 109 3.44 1.37 2.24
N VAL A 110 4.66 1.11 1.76
CA VAL A 110 5.31 1.99 0.77
C VAL A 110 4.52 2.06 -0.54
N PRO A 111 4.17 0.92 -1.19
CA PRO A 111 3.29 0.94 -2.36
C PRO A 111 1.95 1.65 -2.13
N LEU A 112 1.31 1.40 -0.97
CA LEU A 112 0.03 2.03 -0.63
C LEU A 112 0.17 3.54 -0.49
N CYS A 113 1.23 4.04 0.15
CA CYS A 113 1.50 5.47 0.23
C CYS A 113 1.74 6.08 -1.16
N CYS A 114 2.57 5.44 -2.00
CA CYS A 114 2.82 5.90 -3.36
C CYS A 114 1.53 5.96 -4.19
N PHE A 115 0.65 4.97 -4.08
CA PHE A 115 -0.65 4.96 -4.74
C PHE A 115 -1.53 6.13 -4.29
N LEU A 116 -1.68 6.33 -2.98
CA LEU A 116 -2.49 7.41 -2.44
C LEU A 116 -1.94 8.78 -2.86
N THR A 117 -0.62 8.98 -2.83
CA THR A 117 0.02 10.20 -3.32
C THR A 117 -0.20 10.41 -4.81
N SER A 118 -0.14 9.34 -5.62
CA SER A 118 -0.37 9.42 -7.07
C SER A 118 -1.81 9.77 -7.44
N ARG A 119 -2.80 9.41 -6.60
CA ARG A 119 -4.22 9.62 -6.90
C ARG A 119 -4.80 10.88 -6.27
N PHE A 120 -4.25 11.35 -5.14
CA PHE A 120 -4.88 12.37 -4.30
C PHE A 120 -3.94 13.52 -3.88
N GLY A 121 -2.88 13.83 -4.63
CA GLY A 121 -1.81 14.76 -4.22
C GLY A 121 -2.29 16.00 -3.42
N GLN A 122 -1.63 16.44 -2.34
CA GLN A 122 -0.23 16.85 -2.20
C GLN A 122 0.36 16.46 -0.84
N CYS A 123 1.57 15.91 -0.84
CA CYS A 123 2.64 16.35 0.07
C CYS A 123 3.82 16.67 -0.84
N SER A 124 4.47 17.82 -0.63
CA SER A 124 5.30 18.49 -1.65
C SER A 124 6.27 17.56 -2.38
N TRP A 125 6.56 17.86 -3.65
CA TRP A 125 7.58 17.17 -4.46
C TRP A 125 8.94 17.05 -3.74
N ASP A 126 9.17 17.90 -2.74
CA ASP A 126 10.30 17.83 -1.81
C ASP A 126 10.39 16.52 -1.05
N GLN A 127 9.30 15.77 -0.81
CA GLN A 127 9.35 14.50 -0.06
C GLN A 127 9.73 13.29 -0.91
N LEU A 128 9.35 13.22 -2.20
CA LEU A 128 9.90 12.21 -3.11
C LEU A 128 11.36 12.52 -3.43
N HIS A 129 11.71 13.80 -3.58
CA HIS A 129 13.10 14.23 -3.75
C HIS A 129 13.92 13.97 -2.47
N TRP A 130 13.40 14.30 -1.28
CA TRP A 130 14.03 14.02 0.04
C TRP A 130 14.15 12.52 0.32
N PHE A 131 13.13 11.71 -0.02
CA PHE A 131 13.19 10.26 0.14
C PHE A 131 14.23 9.65 -0.82
N ASN A 132 14.37 10.20 -2.03
CA ASN A 132 15.42 9.80 -2.97
C ASN A 132 16.81 10.33 -2.57
N GLN A 133 16.88 11.48 -1.89
CA GLN A 133 18.12 12.17 -1.52
C GLN A 133 18.71 11.68 -0.19
N ASN A 134 17.88 11.22 0.76
CA ASN A 134 18.31 10.71 2.08
C ASN A 134 18.51 9.18 2.14
N GLN A 135 18.45 8.48 1.01
CA GLN A 135 18.87 7.08 0.88
C GLN A 135 20.24 6.92 0.21
N ARG A 136 20.97 8.02 -0.04
CA ARG A 136 22.38 7.94 -0.42
C ARG A 136 23.20 7.46 0.79
N VAL A 137 23.52 6.17 0.79
CA VAL A 137 24.61 5.59 1.58
C VAL A 137 25.84 6.49 1.40
N PRO A 138 26.58 6.87 2.45
CA PRO A 138 27.84 7.57 2.28
C PRO A 138 28.73 6.72 1.36
N GLN A 139 29.16 7.27 0.23
CA GLN A 139 30.17 6.64 -0.61
C GLN A 139 31.38 6.37 0.29
N SER A 140 31.73 5.09 0.45
CA SER A 140 32.97 4.71 1.12
C SER A 140 34.13 5.40 0.41
N PRO A 141 35.09 6.02 1.13
CA PRO A 141 36.23 6.62 0.47
C PRO A 141 37.00 5.53 -0.27
N HIS A 142 37.20 5.76 -1.57
CA HIS A 142 38.09 4.98 -2.41
C HIS A 142 39.50 4.97 -1.78
N TYR A 143 39.97 3.82 -1.33
CA TYR A 143 41.41 3.60 -1.18
C TYR A 143 41.97 3.37 -2.59
N LEU A 144 42.72 4.37 -3.07
CA LEU A 144 43.60 4.23 -4.23
C LEU A 144 44.86 3.42 -3.83
N PRO A 145 45.46 2.67 -4.77
CA PRO A 145 46.52 1.70 -4.50
C PRO A 145 47.83 2.33 -4.03
#